data_AF-A0A1V4IE97-F1
#
_entry.id   AF-A0A1V4IE97-F1
#
_cell.length_a   1.000
_cell.length_b   1.000
_cell.length_c   1.000
_cell.angle_alpha   90.00
_cell.angle_beta   90.00
_cell.angle_gamma   90.00
#
_symmetry.space_group_name_H-M   'P 1'
#
loop_
_entity.id
_entity.type
_entity.pdbx_description
1 polymer ?
#
loop_
_entity_poly.entity_id
_entity_poly.type
_entity_poly.pdbx_seq_one_letter_code
_entity_poly.pdbx_strand_id
1 'polypeptide(L)' 'MGNIIKIIMYAEVKKEKNIKLKLENLEKDIFKYNSWIKETKREDKMETYEQFLRAN' A
#
# COMPACT_ATOMS: atom_id res chain seq x y z
N MET A 1 1.93 3.84 10.35
CA MET A 1 3.20 3.66 9.62
C MET A 1 3.51 4.88 8.76
N GLY A 2 4.78 5.29 8.65
CA GLY A 2 5.18 6.43 7.82
C GLY A 2 5.02 6.20 6.31
N ASN A 3 4.74 7.25 5.55
CA ASN A 3 4.49 7.14 4.10
C ASN A 3 5.70 6.62 3.31
N ILE A 4 6.94 6.94 3.72
CA ILE A 4 8.16 6.42 3.07
C ILE A 4 8.18 4.89 3.06
N ILE A 5 7.82 4.25 4.18
CA ILE A 5 7.76 2.78 4.27
C ILE A 5 6.66 2.22 3.35
N LYS A 6 5.50 2.89 3.27
CA LYS A 6 4.40 2.50 2.35
C LYS A 6 4.85 2.54 0.88
N ILE A 7 5.68 3.52 0.52
CA ILE A 7 6.22 3.64 -0.84
C ILE A 7 7.21 2.52 -1.14
N ILE A 8 8.13 2.23 -0.21
CA ILE A 8 9.13 1.15 -0.35
C ILE A 8 8.41 -0.19 -0.55
N MET A 9 7.49 -0.55 0.34
CA MET A 9 6.75 -1.81 0.24
C MET A 9 5.91 -1.91 -1.04
N TYR A 10 5.28 -0.82 -1.46
CA TYR A 10 4.55 -0.79 -2.73
C TYR A 10 5.48 -1.07 -3.91
N ALA A 11 6.65 -0.44 -3.93
CA ALA A 11 7.64 -0.64 -4.99
C ALA A 11 8.12 -2.10 -5.04
N GLU A 12 8.37 -2.72 -3.88
CA GLU A 12 8.77 -4.12 -3.77
C GLU A 12 7.69 -5.07 -4.32
N VAL A 13 6.44 -4.95 -3.85
CA VAL A 13 5.32 -5.80 -4.29
C VAL A 13 5.05 -5.65 -5.80
N LYS A 14 5.13 -4.44 -6.36
CA LYS A 14 4.90 -4.24 -7.79
C LYS A 14 6.09 -4.68 -8.66
N LYS A 15 7.32 -4.63 -8.12
CA LYS A 15 8.51 -5.18 -8.77
C LYS A 15 8.39 -6.70 -8.93
N GLU A 16 7.91 -7.42 -7.90
CA GLU A 16 7.61 -8.86 -8.00
C GLU A 16 6.62 -9.17 -9.15
N LYS A 17 5.62 -8.29 -9.34
CA LYS A 17 4.62 -8.41 -10.40
C LYS A 17 5.10 -7.89 -11.78
N ASN A 18 6.34 -7.43 -11.92
CA ASN A 18 6.89 -6.76 -13.12
C ASN A 18 6.01 -5.59 -13.64
N ILE A 19 5.35 -4.88 -12.72
CA ILE A 19 4.45 -3.76 -13.05
C ILE A 19 5.23 -2.45 -13.06
N LYS A 20 5.05 -1.64 -14.12
CA LYS A 20 5.59 -0.28 -14.18
C LYS A 20 5.00 0.58 -13.07
N LEU A 21 5.86 1.11 -12.21
CA LEU A 21 5.48 2.06 -11.16
C LEU A 21 5.03 3.38 -11.79
N LYS A 22 3.76 3.73 -11.59
CA LYS A 22 3.22 5.06 -11.87
C LYS A 22 2.93 5.75 -10.54
N LEU A 23 3.43 6.97 -10.36
CA LEU A 23 3.25 7.75 -9.13
C LEU A 23 1.77 7.92 -8.77
N GLU A 24 0.92 8.21 -9.77
CA GLU A 24 -0.53 8.33 -9.59
C GLU A 24 -1.18 7.06 -9.00
N ASN A 25 -0.69 5.87 -9.38
CA ASN A 25 -1.23 4.61 -8.85
C ASN A 25 -0.80 4.39 -7.40
N LEU A 26 0.44 4.73 -7.07
CA LEU A 26 0.96 4.69 -5.71
C LEU A 26 0.17 5.62 -4.79
N GLU A 27 -0.08 6.86 -5.21
CA GLU A 27 -0.87 7.83 -4.45
C GLU A 27 -2.31 7.35 -4.25
N LYS A 28 -2.94 6.82 -5.31
CA LYS A 28 -4.28 6.22 -5.22
C LYS A 28 -4.34 5.04 -4.26
N ASP A 29 -3.36 4.15 -4.30
CA ASP A 29 -3.35 2.95 -3.46
C ASP A 29 -3.07 3.30 -1.99
N ILE A 30 -2.19 4.28 -1.71
CA ILE A 30 -2.01 4.82 -0.35
C ILE A 30 -3.31 5.47 0.16
N PHE A 31 -4.00 6.24 -0.67
CA PHE A 31 -5.27 6.88 -0.29
C PHE A 31 -6.36 5.82 0.01
N LYS A 32 -6.49 4.81 -0.84
CA LYS A 32 -7.43 3.69 -0.62
C LYS A 32 -7.10 2.94 0.65
N TYR A 33 -5.82 2.62 0.88
CA TYR A 33 -5.39 1.95 2.10
C TYR A 33 -5.76 2.76 3.35
N ASN A 34 -5.45 4.07 3.37
CA ASN A 34 -5.76 4.93 4.51
C ASN A 34 -7.27 5.03 4.78
N SER A 35 -8.10 4.95 3.73
CA SER A 35 -9.56 4.90 3.87
C SER A 35 -10.01 3.55 4.43
N TRP A 36 -9.50 2.47 3.86
CA TRP A 36 -9.83 1.09 4.25
C TRP A 36 -9.47 0.78 5.71
N ILE A 37 -8.30 1.22 6.21
CA ILE A 37 -7.93 1.00 7.63
C ILE A 37 -8.85 1.76 8.60
N LYS A 38 -9.34 2.95 8.20
CA LYS A 38 -10.28 3.73 9.01
C LYS A 38 -11.64 3.05 9.09
N GLU A 39 -12.15 2.58 7.95
CA GLU A 39 -13.43 1.87 7.88
C GLU A 39 -13.41 0.55 8.65
N THR A 40 -12.32 -0.19 8.53
CA THR A 40 -12.17 -1.52 9.16
C THR A 40 -11.61 -1.45 10.59
N LYS A 41 -11.35 -0.24 11.11
CA LYS A 41 -10.71 0.01 12.42
C LYS A 41 -9.42 -0.78 12.63
N ARG A 42 -8.67 -1.02 11.55
CA ARG A 42 -7.38 -1.73 11.58
C ARG A 42 -6.25 -0.76 11.95
N GLU A 43 -5.21 -1.30 12.56
CA GLU A 43 -4.00 -0.54 12.88
C GLU A 43 -3.13 -0.35 11.63
N ASP A 44 -2.54 0.84 11.50
CA ASP A 44 -1.60 1.17 10.43
C ASP A 44 -0.20 0.59 10.70
N LYS A 45 -0.07 -0.72 10.44
CA LYS A 45 1.14 -1.54 10.61
C LYS A 45 1.58 -2.17 9.28
N MET A 46 2.81 -2.67 9.26
CA MET A 46 3.44 -3.23 8.07
C MET A 46 2.64 -4.41 7.50
N GLU A 47 2.24 -5.35 8.36
CA GLU A 47 1.49 -6.55 7.98
C GLU A 47 0.13 -6.19 7.37
N THR A 48 -0.56 -5.20 7.95
CA THR A 48 -1.85 -4.70 7.45
C THR A 48 -1.72 -4.14 6.03
N TYR A 49 -0.65 -3.38 5.77
CA TYR A 49 -0.39 -2.78 4.46
C TYR A 49 0.03 -3.83 3.42
N GLU A 50 0.86 -4.79 3.80
CA GLU A 50 1.23 -5.90 2.92
C GLU A 50 0.00 -6.71 2.49
N GLN A 51 -0.87 -7.06 3.44
CA GLN A 51 -2.12 -7.77 3.14
C GLN A 51 -2.99 -6.98 2.15
N PHE A 52 -3.12 -5.67 2.34
CA PHE A 52 -3.85 -4.79 1.43
C PHE A 52 -3.26 -4.79 0.02
N LEU A 53 -1.93 -4.72 -0.10
CA LEU A 53 -1.23 -4.69 -1.40
C LEU A 53 -1.28 -6.02 -2.14
N ARG A 54 -1.34 -7.15 -1.43
CA ARG A 54 -1.42 -8.50 -2.04
C ARG A 54 -2.84 -8.87 -2.43
N ALA A 55 -3.85 -8.39 -1.70
CA ALA A 55 -5.26 -8.57 -2.03
C ALA A 55 -5.72 -7.74 -3.24
N ASN A 56 -4.95 -6.72 -3.63
CA ASN A 56 -5.20 -5.82 -4.77
C ASN A 56 -4.08 -5.88 -5.84
#